data_AF-A0A135S5X6-F1
#
_entry.id   AF-A0A135S5X6-F1
#
_cell.length_a   1.000
_cell.length_b   1.000
_cell.length_c   1.000
_cell.angle_alpha   90.00
_cell.angle_beta   90.00
_cell.angle_gamma   90.00
#
_symmetry.space_group_name_H-M   'P 1'
#
loop_
_entity.id
_entity.type
_entity.pdbx_description
1 polymer ?
#
loop_
_entity_poly.entity_id
_entity_poly.type
_entity_poly.pdbx_seq_one_letter_code
_entity_poly.pdbx_strand_id
1 'polypeptide(L)'
;MARLPYPDVKGTPLNISKLLSHSPATVNHWSKIAGAHFKDLELSSKNRELVILLSTAKFRSTYEWMHHSAVSAKEGVTDAQREVIAQAGRQKGYFSGQGKLDSLAELFTQKEKVLLLFIEAVIDGPGVADEL
;
A
#
# COMPACT_ATOMS: atom_id res chain seq x y z
N MET A 1 -2.16 -1.08 -28.00
CA MET A 1 -3.40 -0.94 -27.20
C MET A 1 -3.96 0.46 -27.41
N ALA A 2 -5.23 0.57 -27.82
CA ALA A 2 -5.92 1.86 -27.89
C ALA A 2 -6.07 2.45 -26.47
N ARG A 3 -5.87 3.75 -26.30
CA ARG A 3 -6.07 4.47 -25.04
C ARG A 3 -7.24 5.43 -25.22
N LEU A 4 -8.04 5.62 -24.17
CA LEU A 4 -9.02 6.70 -24.15
C LEU A 4 -8.27 8.04 -24.27
N PRO A 5 -8.79 9.00 -25.08
CA PRO A 5 -8.22 10.33 -25.12
C PRO A 5 -8.39 10.98 -23.76
N TYR A 6 -7.30 11.42 -23.15
CA TYR A 6 -7.35 12.10 -21.85
C TYR A 6 -7.68 13.58 -22.04
N PRO A 7 -8.43 14.20 -21.11
CA PRO A 7 -8.51 15.65 -21.02
C PRO A 7 -7.10 16.27 -20.91
N ASP A 8 -6.92 17.47 -21.45
CA ASP A 8 -5.64 18.17 -21.38
C ASP A 8 -5.41 18.67 -19.94
N VAL A 9 -4.63 17.90 -19.15
CA VAL A 9 -4.33 18.20 -17.75
C VAL A 9 -2.93 18.81 -17.69
N LYS A 10 -2.81 20.04 -17.15
CA LYS A 10 -1.51 20.72 -16.99
C LYS A 10 -0.58 19.91 -16.06
N GLY A 11 0.70 19.81 -16.44
CA GLY A 11 1.75 19.11 -15.68
C GLY A 11 1.99 17.67 -16.15
N THR A 12 2.64 16.85 -15.32
CA THR A 12 2.88 15.41 -15.58
C THR A 12 2.07 14.56 -14.60
N PRO A 13 0.72 14.56 -14.70
CA PRO A 13 -0.12 13.81 -13.76
C PRO A 13 0.09 12.30 -13.93
N LEU A 14 -0.01 11.56 -12.83
CA LEU A 14 -0.04 10.10 -12.84
C LEU A 14 -1.17 9.61 -13.76
N ASN A 15 -1.02 8.43 -14.38
CA ASN A 15 -2.03 7.92 -15.31
C ASN A 15 -3.38 7.70 -14.62
N ILE A 16 -3.39 7.37 -13.33
CA ILE A 16 -4.63 7.27 -12.54
C ILE A 16 -5.38 8.60 -12.46
N SER A 17 -4.67 9.73 -12.32
CA SER A 17 -5.28 11.07 -12.31
C SER A 17 -5.91 11.42 -13.66
N LYS A 18 -5.28 11.01 -14.77
CA LYS A 18 -5.84 11.18 -16.12
C LYS A 18 -7.07 10.31 -16.35
N LEU A 19 -7.11 9.11 -15.80
CA LEU A 19 -8.30 8.25 -15.87
C LEU A 19 -9.45 8.86 -15.06
N LEU A 20 -9.18 9.32 -13.84
CA LEU A 20 -10.20 9.88 -12.96
C LEU A 20 -10.78 11.21 -13.46
N SER A 21 -10.07 11.95 -14.31
CA SER A 21 -10.58 13.20 -14.88
C SER A 21 -11.75 13.00 -15.85
N HIS A 22 -12.02 11.76 -16.29
CA HIS A 22 -13.27 11.41 -16.96
C HIS A 22 -14.51 11.48 -16.04
N SER A 23 -14.31 11.59 -14.71
CA SER A 23 -15.36 11.92 -13.73
C SER A 23 -15.03 13.24 -13.01
N PRO A 24 -15.35 14.39 -13.61
CA PRO A 24 -15.05 15.70 -13.03
C PRO A 24 -15.66 15.91 -11.63
N ALA A 25 -16.83 15.34 -11.37
CA ALA A 25 -17.50 15.41 -10.07
C ALA A 25 -16.74 14.69 -8.95
N THR A 26 -15.93 13.68 -9.29
CA THR A 26 -15.23 12.84 -8.31
C THR A 26 -13.75 13.20 -8.17
N VAL A 27 -13.07 13.59 -9.25
CA VAL A 27 -11.59 13.71 -9.28
C VAL A 27 -11.05 14.64 -8.19
N ASN A 28 -11.69 15.77 -7.94
CA ASN A 28 -11.26 16.72 -6.91
C ASN A 28 -11.38 16.15 -5.49
N HIS A 29 -12.45 15.40 -5.22
CA HIS A 29 -12.66 14.73 -3.93
C HIS A 29 -11.64 13.62 -3.72
N TRP A 30 -11.41 12.81 -4.75
CA TRP A 30 -10.41 11.74 -4.71
C TRP A 30 -8.99 12.28 -4.48
N SER A 31 -8.61 13.36 -5.16
CA SER A 31 -7.30 14.00 -4.96
C SER A 31 -7.10 14.55 -3.55
N LYS A 32 -8.16 15.05 -2.89
CA LYS A 32 -8.09 15.49 -1.49
C LYS A 32 -7.85 14.32 -0.54
N ILE A 33 -8.57 13.21 -0.73
CA ILE A 33 -8.36 11.98 0.06
C ILE A 33 -6.93 11.46 -0.14
N ALA A 34 -6.46 11.39 -1.39
CA ALA A 34 -5.09 10.99 -1.68
C ALA A 34 -4.07 11.91 -1.00
N GLY A 35 -4.27 13.23 -1.05
CA GLY A 35 -3.43 14.21 -0.35
C GLY A 35 -3.36 13.97 1.15
N ALA A 36 -4.51 13.75 1.80
CA ALA A 36 -4.60 13.49 3.23
C ALA A 36 -3.86 12.20 3.63
N HIS A 37 -4.02 11.11 2.87
CA HIS A 37 -3.27 9.87 3.10
C HIS A 37 -1.75 10.05 2.99
N PHE A 38 -1.25 11.04 2.23
CA PHE A 38 0.18 11.27 2.10
C PHE A 38 0.76 12.28 3.09
N LYS A 39 -0.05 13.21 3.62
CA LYS A 39 0.46 14.38 4.36
C LYS A 39 -0.07 14.47 5.79
N ASP A 40 -1.25 13.93 6.03
CA ASP A 40 -2.04 14.21 7.23
C ASP A 40 -2.31 12.94 8.06
N LEU A 41 -1.41 11.95 7.97
CA LEU A 41 -1.45 10.73 8.77
C LEU A 41 -0.54 10.83 9.99
N GLU A 42 -0.95 10.20 11.10
CA GLU A 42 -0.07 9.95 12.26
C GLU A 42 0.94 8.82 12.00
N LEU A 43 0.69 7.99 10.98
CA LEU A 43 1.67 7.00 10.53
C LEU A 43 2.88 7.70 9.93
N SER A 44 4.07 7.24 10.30
CA SER A 44 5.30 7.66 9.61
C SER A 44 5.24 7.28 8.13
N SER A 45 5.95 8.04 7.28
CA SER A 45 6.02 7.75 5.85
C SER A 45 6.42 6.29 5.57
N LYS A 46 7.44 5.77 6.27
CA LYS A 46 7.85 4.36 6.15
C LYS A 46 6.69 3.40 6.44
N ASN A 47 6.00 3.58 7.56
CA ASN A 47 4.90 2.70 7.96
C ASN A 47 3.71 2.80 6.99
N ARG A 48 3.40 3.99 6.48
CA ARG A 48 2.40 4.18 5.43
C ARG A 48 2.78 3.36 4.18
N GLU A 49 4.03 3.44 3.73
CA GLU A 49 4.47 2.69 2.55
C GLU A 49 4.43 1.17 2.78
N LEU A 50 4.69 0.67 3.99
CA LEU A 50 4.50 -0.75 4.33
C LEU A 50 3.04 -1.19 4.17
N VAL A 51 2.09 -0.40 4.66
CA VAL A 51 0.65 -0.67 4.49
C VAL A 51 0.27 -0.67 3.01
N ILE A 52 0.73 0.31 2.23
CA ILE A 52 0.41 0.41 0.81
C ILE A 52 1.02 -0.76 0.04
N LEU A 53 2.29 -1.11 0.28
CA LEU A 53 2.93 -2.25 -0.38
C LEU A 53 2.20 -3.56 -0.06
N LEU A 54 1.84 -3.82 1.20
CA LEU A 54 1.09 -5.02 1.55
C LEU A 54 -0.28 -5.06 0.86
N SER A 55 -1.01 -3.95 0.89
CA SER A 55 -2.33 -3.84 0.24
C SER A 55 -2.22 -4.09 -1.26
N THR A 56 -1.29 -3.42 -1.93
CA THR A 56 -1.10 -3.55 -3.38
C THR A 56 -0.61 -4.93 -3.79
N ALA A 57 0.22 -5.58 -2.98
CA ALA A 57 0.63 -6.97 -3.20
C ALA A 57 -0.56 -7.94 -3.07
N LYS A 58 -1.37 -7.82 -2.00
CA LYS A 58 -2.54 -8.68 -1.76
C LYS A 58 -3.64 -8.50 -2.81
N PHE A 59 -3.90 -7.25 -3.22
CA PHE A 59 -4.86 -6.93 -4.28
C PHE A 59 -4.29 -7.08 -5.70
N ARG A 60 -3.02 -7.50 -5.84
CA ARG A 60 -2.32 -7.68 -7.13
C ARG A 60 -2.34 -6.43 -8.01
N SER A 61 -2.25 -5.25 -7.40
CA SER A 61 -2.23 -3.97 -8.10
C SER A 61 -0.81 -3.63 -8.55
N THR A 62 -0.41 -4.16 -9.71
CA THR A 62 0.95 -3.96 -10.26
C THR A 62 1.29 -2.49 -10.48
N TYR A 63 0.32 -1.67 -10.91
CA TYR A 63 0.55 -0.24 -11.15
C TYR A 63 0.94 0.47 -9.86
N GLU A 64 0.13 0.30 -8.81
CA GLU A 64 0.40 0.90 -7.50
C GLU A 64 1.67 0.32 -6.86
N TRP A 65 1.88 -0.99 -6.95
CA TRP A 65 3.11 -1.64 -6.46
C TRP A 65 4.37 -1.03 -7.08
N MET A 66 4.39 -0.79 -8.40
CA MET A 66 5.54 -0.19 -9.07
C MET A 66 5.81 1.24 -8.58
N HIS A 67 4.77 2.06 -8.47
CA HIS A 67 4.92 3.43 -7.98
C HIS A 67 5.41 3.45 -6.53
N HIS A 68 4.80 2.65 -5.67
CA HIS A 68 5.09 2.63 -4.24
C HIS A 68 6.36 1.86 -3.89
N SER A 69 6.85 0.96 -4.74
CA SER A 69 8.17 0.36 -4.56
C SER A 69 9.27 1.43 -4.56
N ALA A 70 9.20 2.39 -5.50
CA ALA A 70 10.17 3.49 -5.58
C ALA A 70 10.01 4.50 -4.43
N VAL A 71 8.77 4.77 -3.98
CA VAL A 71 8.52 5.67 -2.84
C VAL A 71 8.99 5.02 -1.55
N SER A 72 8.61 3.77 -1.30
CA SER A 72 9.00 3.00 -0.11
C SER A 72 10.51 2.95 0.10
N ALA A 73 11.29 2.83 -0.99
CA ALA A 73 12.74 2.83 -0.91
C ALA A 73 13.29 4.16 -0.39
N LYS A 74 12.72 5.28 -0.82
CA LYS A 74 13.09 6.63 -0.34
C LYS A 74 12.71 6.85 1.13
N GLU A 75 11.60 6.25 1.56
CA GLU A 75 11.10 6.33 2.93
C GLU A 75 11.74 5.29 3.88
N GLY A 76 12.74 4.53 3.40
CA GLY A 76 13.55 3.64 4.23
C GLY A 76 13.03 2.21 4.37
N VAL A 77 12.05 1.78 3.58
CA VAL A 77 11.71 0.35 3.44
C VAL A 77 12.84 -0.34 2.69
N THR A 78 13.37 -1.43 3.24
CA THR A 78 14.50 -2.15 2.63
C THR A 78 14.06 -3.11 1.53
N ASP A 79 14.99 -3.56 0.68
CA ASP A 79 14.69 -4.58 -0.34
C ASP A 79 14.26 -5.90 0.29
N ALA A 80 14.88 -6.28 1.42
CA ALA A 80 14.48 -7.47 2.18
C ALA A 80 13.05 -7.36 2.71
N GLN A 81 12.64 -6.19 3.22
CA GLN A 81 11.27 -5.95 3.64
C GLN A 81 10.29 -6.03 2.46
N ARG A 82 10.62 -5.41 1.31
CA ARG A 82 9.80 -5.49 0.08
C ARG A 82 9.63 -6.93 -0.42
N GLU A 83 10.69 -7.72 -0.39
CA GLU A 83 10.64 -9.13 -0.81
C GLU A 83 9.70 -9.95 0.09
N VAL A 84 9.78 -9.76 1.41
CA VAL A 84 8.84 -10.40 2.36
C VAL A 84 7.39 -9.99 2.06
N ILE A 85 7.14 -8.71 1.78
CA ILE A 85 5.79 -8.22 1.43
C ILE A 85 5.32 -8.82 0.10
N ALA A 86 6.20 -8.93 -0.90
CA ALA A 86 5.87 -9.55 -2.19
C ALA A 86 5.52 -11.04 -2.05
N GLN A 87 6.15 -11.74 -1.12
CA GLN A 87 5.78 -13.12 -0.77
C GLN A 87 4.43 -13.18 -0.04
N ALA A 88 4.21 -12.28 0.92
CA ALA A 88 2.96 -12.17 1.66
C ALA A 88 1.75 -11.92 0.74
N GLY A 89 1.92 -11.13 -0.33
CA GLY A 89 0.87 -10.90 -1.33
C GLY A 89 0.39 -12.16 -2.07
N ARG A 90 1.13 -13.27 -2.00
CA ARG A 90 0.79 -14.54 -2.69
C ARG A 90 0.04 -15.52 -1.80
N GLN A 91 -0.12 -15.22 -0.50
CA GLN A 91 -0.60 -16.18 0.50
C GLN A 91 -1.60 -15.50 1.44
N LYS A 92 -2.63 -16.21 1.87
CA LYS A 92 -3.54 -15.75 2.92
C LYS A 92 -2.91 -16.06 4.29
N GLY A 93 -3.04 -15.15 5.26
CA GLY A 93 -2.53 -15.35 6.62
C GLY A 93 -1.01 -15.56 6.69
N TYR A 94 -0.25 -14.85 5.84
CA TYR A 94 1.21 -14.96 5.80
C TYR A 94 1.81 -14.56 7.14
N PHE A 95 1.43 -13.39 7.67
CA PHE A 95 1.92 -12.85 8.94
C PHE A 95 1.26 -13.51 10.15
N SER A 96 0.01 -13.98 10.02
CA SER A 96 -0.67 -14.73 11.09
C SER A 96 -0.18 -16.18 11.25
N GLY A 97 0.70 -16.65 10.37
CA GLY A 97 1.28 -17.99 10.46
C GLY A 97 2.08 -18.20 11.76
N GLN A 98 1.97 -19.38 12.36
CA GLN A 98 2.67 -19.70 13.61
C GLN A 98 4.18 -19.46 13.49
N GLY A 99 4.75 -18.69 14.42
CA GLY A 99 6.18 -18.33 14.45
C GLY A 99 6.63 -17.37 13.34
N LYS A 100 5.72 -16.89 12.48
CA LYS A 100 6.11 -16.03 11.36
C LYS A 100 6.68 -14.71 11.82
N LEU A 101 5.99 -14.01 12.73
CA LEU A 101 6.44 -12.71 13.21
C LEU A 101 7.77 -12.78 13.95
N ASP A 102 8.03 -13.87 14.65
CA ASP A 102 9.30 -14.10 15.33
C ASP A 102 10.44 -14.31 14.32
N SER A 103 10.18 -15.05 13.24
CA SER A 103 11.15 -15.23 12.15
C SER A 103 11.53 -13.93 11.42
N LEU A 104 10.75 -12.86 11.63
CA LEU A 104 10.92 -11.56 11.00
C LEU A 104 11.45 -10.48 11.96
N ALA A 105 11.83 -10.84 13.19
CA ALA A 105 12.22 -9.88 14.24
C ALA A 105 13.40 -8.96 13.86
N GLU A 106 14.36 -9.47 13.09
CA GLU A 106 15.53 -8.69 12.63
C GLU A 106 15.21 -7.78 11.43
N LEU A 107 14.11 -8.05 10.72
CA LEU A 107 13.72 -7.32 9.50
C LEU A 107 12.67 -6.25 9.76
N PHE A 108 11.83 -6.43 10.78
CA PHE A 108 10.74 -5.52 11.11
C PHE A 108 10.72 -5.24 12.60
N THR A 109 10.56 -3.96 12.94
CA THR A 109 10.30 -3.54 14.31
C THR A 109 9.00 -4.15 14.82
N GLN A 110 8.83 -4.20 16.14
CA GLN A 110 7.58 -4.69 16.73
C GLN A 110 6.34 -3.94 16.22
N LYS A 111 6.44 -2.61 16.06
CA LYS A 111 5.35 -1.78 15.53
C LYS A 111 5.01 -2.14 14.07
N GLU A 112 6.00 -2.36 13.23
CA GLU A 112 5.79 -2.75 11.82
C GLU A 112 5.17 -4.15 11.72
N LYS A 113 5.60 -5.10 12.57
CA LYS A 113 5.01 -6.45 12.62
C LYS A 113 3.52 -6.42 12.96
N VAL A 114 3.14 -5.69 14.02
CA VAL A 114 1.74 -5.52 14.43
C VAL A 114 0.93 -4.84 13.32
N LEU A 115 1.49 -3.80 12.70
CA LEU A 115 0.82 -3.10 11.59
C LEU A 115 0.56 -4.03 10.39
N LEU A 116 1.55 -4.83 9.99
CA LEU A 116 1.42 -5.76 8.87
C LEU A 116 0.43 -6.89 9.18
N LEU A 117 0.44 -7.42 10.41
CA LEU A 117 -0.52 -8.42 10.87
C LEU A 117 -1.95 -7.86 10.83
N PHE A 118 -2.16 -6.66 11.39
CA PHE A 118 -3.47 -6.01 11.41
C PHE A 118 -4.01 -5.75 10.01
N ILE A 119 -3.20 -5.17 9.12
CA ILE A 119 -3.62 -4.90 7.74
C ILE A 119 -3.89 -6.20 6.97
N GLU A 120 -3.09 -7.25 7.18
CA GLU A 120 -3.40 -8.56 6.61
C GLU A 120 -4.75 -9.08 7.08
N ALA A 121 -5.05 -9.00 8.38
CA ALA A 121 -6.33 -9.45 8.92
C ALA A 121 -7.51 -8.68 8.32
N VAL A 122 -7.41 -7.35 8.20
CA VAL A 122 -8.42 -6.49 7.55
C VAL A 122 -8.64 -6.88 6.09
N ILE A 123 -7.57 -7.20 5.36
CA ILE A 123 -7.67 -7.59 3.94
C ILE A 123 -8.26 -8.99 3.79
N ASP A 124 -7.87 -9.92 4.67
CA ASP A 124 -8.18 -11.34 4.55
C ASP A 124 -9.60 -11.71 5.07
N GLY A 125 -10.25 -10.82 5.83
CA GLY A 125 -11.61 -11.02 6.33
C GLY A 125 -12.33 -9.75 6.81
N PRO A 126 -13.67 -9.72 6.81
CA PRO A 126 -14.46 -8.54 7.19
C PRO A 126 -14.51 -8.28 8.70
N GLY A 127 -14.00 -9.19 9.52
CA GLY A 127 -13.98 -9.10 10.97
C GLY A 127 -12.56 -9.27 11.50
N VAL A 128 -12.15 -8.33 12.35
CA VAL A 128 -10.83 -8.26 12.97
C VAL A 128 -11.09 -8.19 14.47
N ALA A 129 -10.61 -9.19 15.22
CA ALA A 129 -10.83 -9.26 16.67
C ALA A 129 -9.91 -8.27 17.40
N ASP A 130 -10.30 -7.83 18.59
CA ASP A 130 -9.51 -6.86 19.37
C ASP A 130 -8.21 -7.48 19.90
N GLU A 131 -8.13 -8.81 20.02
CA GLU A 131 -6.98 -9.55 20.57
C GLU A 131 -5.85 -9.84 19.56
N LEU A 132 -5.87 -9.17 18.40
CA LEU A 132 -4.89 -9.36 17.33
C LEU A 132 -3.47 -8.90 17.67
#